data_AF-A0A2V6BIK2-F1
#
_entry.id   AF-A0A2V6BIK2-F1
#
_cell.length_a   1.000
_cell.length_b   1.000
_cell.length_c   1.000
_cell.angle_alpha   90.00
_cell.angle_beta   90.00
_cell.angle_gamma   90.00
#
_symmetry.space_group_name_H-M   'P 1'
#
loop_
_entity.id
_entity.type
_entity.pdbx_description
1 polymer ?
#
loop_
_entity_poly.entity_id
_entity_poly.type
_entity_poly.pdbx_seq_one_letter_code
_entity_poly.pdbx_strand_id
1 'polypeptide(L)'
;QLPHAQILGVEQGQVDVLAFENGLWNRISGADVQSELSILPQLARQKAAVSGLPEDAERALQQQLDQRIHAPQPLHLIFKNEKKRE
;
A
#
# COMPACT_ATOMS: atom_id res chain seq x y z
N GLN A 1 -31.25 24.33 -11.57
CA GLN A 1 -30.63 23.15 -10.93
C GLN A 1 -30.49 22.08 -12.00
N LEU A 2 -29.29 21.53 -12.18
CA LEU A 2 -29.06 20.41 -13.10
C LEU A 2 -29.46 19.10 -12.40
N PRO A 3 -30.03 18.12 -13.11
CA PRO A 3 -30.41 16.85 -12.51
C PRO A 3 -29.18 16.13 -11.94
N HIS A 4 -29.34 15.54 -10.75
CA HIS A 4 -28.31 14.73 -10.12
C HIS A 4 -28.07 13.46 -10.95
N ALA A 5 -26.80 13.10 -11.18
CA ALA A 5 -26.45 11.88 -11.89
C ALA A 5 -26.99 10.64 -11.15
N GLN A 6 -27.69 9.77 -11.88
CA GLN A 6 -28.14 8.46 -11.39
C GLN A 6 -27.39 7.36 -12.12
N ILE A 7 -26.95 6.36 -11.36
CA ILE A 7 -26.32 5.15 -11.91
C ILE A 7 -27.43 4.28 -12.49
N LEU A 8 -27.37 4.06 -13.82
CA LEU A 8 -28.37 3.27 -14.56
C LEU A 8 -28.07 1.76 -14.56
N GLY A 9 -26.86 1.35 -14.18
CA GLY A 9 -26.43 -0.04 -14.07
C GLY A 9 -24.93 -0.16 -13.82
N VAL A 10 -24.48 -1.31 -13.32
CA VAL A 10 -23.06 -1.66 -13.14
C VAL A 10 -22.79 -2.89 -14.02
N GLU A 11 -21.98 -2.73 -15.06
CA GLU A 11 -21.53 -3.85 -15.88
C GLU A 11 -20.21 -4.41 -15.33
N GLN A 12 -20.14 -5.73 -15.12
CA GLN A 12 -18.89 -6.41 -14.79
C GLN A 12 -18.00 -6.42 -16.03
N GLY A 13 -17.05 -5.49 -16.11
CA GLY A 13 -15.98 -5.57 -17.09
C GLY A 13 -15.20 -6.87 -16.85
N GLN A 14 -15.30 -7.84 -17.76
CA GLN A 14 -14.43 -9.01 -17.75
C GLN A 14 -13.00 -8.53 -18.06
N VAL A 15 -12.19 -8.35 -17.02
CA VAL A 15 -10.75 -8.08 -17.17
C VAL A 15 -10.07 -9.42 -17.41
N ASP A 16 -9.63 -9.64 -18.65
CA ASP A 16 -8.75 -10.76 -18.97
C ASP A 16 -7.35 -10.46 -18.45
N VAL A 17 -6.89 -11.29 -17.52
CA VAL A 17 -5.51 -11.23 -17.04
C VAL A 17 -4.69 -12.25 -17.83
N LEU A 18 -3.60 -11.78 -18.41
CA LEU A 18 -2.72 -12.56 -19.25
C LEU A 18 -1.33 -12.62 -18.61
N ALA A 19 -0.75 -13.82 -18.52
CA ALA A 19 0.64 -14.01 -18.16
C ALA A 19 1.47 -14.25 -19.44
N PHE A 20 2.63 -13.61 -19.54
CA PHE A 20 3.55 -13.84 -20.65
C PHE A 20 4.54 -14.95 -20.27
N GLU A 21 4.35 -16.13 -20.85
CA GLU A 21 5.17 -17.31 -20.57
C GLU A 21 5.48 -18.06 -21.86
N ASN A 22 6.71 -18.52 -22.02
CA ASN A 22 7.16 -19.29 -23.19
C ASN A 22 6.93 -18.58 -24.54
N GLY A 23 6.92 -17.23 -24.54
CA GLY A 23 6.68 -16.43 -25.74
C GLY A 23 5.22 -16.27 -26.14
N LEU A 24 4.27 -16.73 -25.31
CA LEU A 24 2.83 -16.64 -25.54
C LEU A 24 2.14 -15.92 -24.39
N TRP A 25 1.02 -15.25 -24.69
CA TRP A 25 0.12 -14.69 -23.68
C TRP A 25 -0.92 -15.74 -23.30
N ASN A 26 -0.82 -16.29 -22.09
CA ASN A 26 -1.74 -17.29 -21.56
C ASN A 26 -2.77 -16.61 -20.67
N ARG A 27 -4.06 -16.94 -20.86
CA ARG A 27 -5.13 -16.46 -19.98
C ARG A 27 -5.00 -17.15 -18.62
N ILE A 28 -4.87 -16.35 -17.58
CA ILE A 28 -4.91 -16.84 -16.19
C ILE A 28 -6.27 -16.52 -15.59
N SER A 29 -6.75 -17.39 -14.70
CA SER A 29 -8.05 -17.17 -14.10
C SER A 29 -7.99 -15.95 -13.16
N GLY A 30 -9.07 -15.19 -13.07
CA GLY A 30 -9.16 -14.09 -12.11
C GLY A 30 -8.97 -14.55 -10.65
N ALA A 31 -9.27 -15.83 -10.36
CA ALA A 31 -9.04 -16.43 -9.05
C ALA A 31 -7.55 -16.63 -8.75
N ASP A 32 -6.75 -17.07 -9.73
CA ASP A 32 -5.30 -17.23 -9.57
C ASP A 32 -4.63 -15.88 -9.33
N VAL A 33 -5.04 -14.85 -10.08
CA VAL A 33 -4.56 -13.48 -9.90
C VAL A 33 -4.94 -12.95 -8.52
N GLN A 34 -6.19 -13.14 -8.11
CA GLN A 34 -6.67 -12.69 -6.80
C GLN A 34 -5.89 -13.37 -5.66
N SER A 35 -5.54 -14.65 -5.82
CA SER A 35 -4.69 -15.38 -4.88
C SER A 35 -3.30 -14.76 -4.78
N GLU A 36 -2.63 -14.51 -5.90
CA GLU A 36 -1.30 -13.88 -5.92
C GLU A 36 -1.30 -12.44 -5.39
N LEU A 37 -2.36 -11.68 -5.65
CA LEU A 37 -2.51 -10.32 -5.10
C LEU A 37 -2.76 -10.35 -3.59
N SER A 38 -3.43 -11.39 -3.07
CA SER A 38 -3.75 -11.50 -1.64
C SER A 38 -2.51 -11.62 -0.74
N ILE A 39 -1.40 -12.15 -1.27
CA ILE A 39 -0.14 -12.31 -0.52
C ILE A 39 0.71 -11.04 -0.51
N LEU A 40 0.45 -10.08 -1.42
CA LEU A 40 1.25 -8.86 -1.55
C LEU A 40 1.34 -8.02 -0.27
N PRO A 41 0.28 -7.82 0.54
CA PRO A 41 0.38 -7.08 1.79
C PRO A 41 1.34 -7.72 2.79
N GLN A 42 1.44 -9.05 2.83
CA GLN A 42 2.39 -9.75 3.69
C GLN A 42 3.82 -9.59 3.18
N LEU A 43 4.03 -9.80 1.87
CA LEU A 43 5.33 -9.60 1.23
C LEU A 43 5.82 -8.15 1.35
N ALA A 44 4.93 -7.17 1.20
CA ALA A 44 5.25 -5.76 1.37
C ALA A 44 5.73 -5.47 2.80
N ARG A 45 5.06 -6.01 3.83
CA ARG A 45 5.50 -5.87 5.23
C ARG A 45 6.84 -6.54 5.49
N GLN A 46 7.05 -7.74 4.96
CA GLN A 46 8.33 -8.44 5.08
C GLN A 46 9.46 -7.64 4.41
N LYS A 47 9.24 -7.17 3.19
CA LYS A 47 10.20 -6.36 2.46
C LYS A 47 10.49 -5.05 3.19
N ALA A 48 9.47 -4.37 3.70
CA ALA A 48 9.61 -3.14 4.49
C ALA A 48 10.49 -3.37 5.73
N ALA A 49 10.30 -4.48 6.45
CA ALA A 49 11.15 -4.84 7.58
C ALA A 49 12.60 -5.15 7.17
N VAL A 50 12.80 -5.87 6.06
CA VAL A 50 14.14 -6.19 5.54
C VAL A 50 14.86 -4.94 5.03
N SER A 51 14.16 -4.02 4.38
CA SER A 51 14.74 -2.80 3.83
C SER A 51 14.93 -1.69 4.86
N GLY A 52 14.54 -1.89 6.12
CA GLY A 52 14.62 -0.85 7.16
C GLY A 52 13.66 0.33 6.92
N LEU A 53 12.54 0.09 6.22
CA LEU A 53 11.59 1.14 5.87
C LEU A 53 10.97 1.83 7.10
N PRO A 54 10.62 1.12 8.19
CA PRO A 54 10.16 1.75 9.42
C PRO A 54 11.19 2.72 9.99
N GLU A 55 12.45 2.31 10.08
CA GLU A 55 13.55 3.10 10.65
C GLU A 55 13.83 4.34 9.79
N ASP A 56 13.75 4.21 8.47
CA ASP A 56 13.86 5.34 7.54
C ASP A 56 12.67 6.31 7.68
N ALA A 57 11.46 5.80 7.89
CA ALA A 57 10.28 6.62 8.13
C ALA A 57 10.37 7.39 9.46
N GLU A 58 10.85 6.76 10.54
CA GLU A 58 11.10 7.40 11.83
C GLU A 58 12.13 8.54 11.70
N ARG A 59 13.23 8.28 10.98
CA ARG A 59 14.28 9.28 10.72
C ARG A 59 13.74 10.45 9.91
N ALA A 60 12.98 10.18 8.85
CA ALA A 60 12.37 11.21 8.03
C ALA A 60 11.39 12.08 8.84
N LEU A 61 10.60 11.47 9.72
CA LEU A 61 9.69 12.21 10.59
C LEU A 61 10.44 13.12 11.56
N GLN A 62 11.51 12.63 12.21
CA GLN A 62 12.34 13.45 13.08
C GLN A 62 12.88 14.68 12.33
N GLN A 63 13.45 14.48 11.14
CA GLN A 63 13.98 15.59 10.32
C GLN A 63 12.90 16.61 9.97
N GLN A 64 11.70 16.16 9.60
CA GLN A 64 10.60 17.07 9.29
C GLN A 64 10.14 17.88 10.50
N LEU A 65 10.14 17.27 11.69
CA LEU A 65 9.76 17.94 12.92
C LEU A 65 10.83 18.95 13.35
N ASP A 66 12.11 18.60 13.26
CA ASP A 66 13.21 19.53 13.56
C ASP A 66 13.19 20.76 12.63
N GLN A 67 12.80 20.58 11.35
CA GLN A 67 12.69 21.67 10.39
C GLN A 67 11.46 22.56 10.60
N ARG A 68 10.36 22.00 11.11
CA ARG A 68 9.07 22.72 11.20
C ARG A 68 8.82 23.28 12.59
N ILE A 69 9.22 22.55 13.61
CA ILE A 69 9.02 22.89 15.01
C ILE A 69 10.33 23.45 15.55
N HIS A 70 10.42 24.76 15.60
CA HIS A 70 11.54 25.48 16.22
C HIS A 70 11.37 25.51 17.74
N ALA A 71 11.31 24.33 18.36
CA ALA A 71 11.22 24.20 19.80
C ALA A 71 12.53 24.68 20.46
N PRO A 72 12.47 25.35 21.61
CA PRO A 72 13.68 25.80 22.33
C PRO A 72 14.52 24.64 22.89
N GLN A 73 13.99 23.41 22.87
CA GLN A 73 14.66 22.18 23.29
C GLN A 73 14.53 21.12 22.19
N PRO A 74 15.52 20.23 22.03
CA PRO A 74 15.46 19.16 21.04
C PRO A 74 14.28 18.22 21.31
N LEU A 75 13.51 17.93 20.26
CA LEU A 75 12.36 17.03 20.34
C LEU A 75 12.84 15.58 20.31
N HIS A 76 12.51 14.82 21.36
CA HIS A 76 12.80 13.38 21.42
C HIS A 76 11.54 12.58 21.11
N LEU A 77 11.50 11.93 19.94
CA LEU A 77 10.40 11.07 19.55
C LEU A 77 10.48 9.70 20.24
N ILE A 78 9.32 9.18 20.65
CA ILE A 78 9.19 7.84 21.21
C ILE A 78 8.18 7.08 20.35
N PHE A 79 8.68 6.17 19.52
CA PHE A 79 7.86 5.31 18.67
C PHE A 79 7.40 4.09 19.47
N LYS A 80 6.09 4.00 19.73
CA LYS A 80 5.49 2.84 20.39
C LYS A 80 5.06 1.84 19.32
N ASN A 81 5.62 0.64 19.35
CA ASN A 81 5.14 -0.50 18.57
C ASN A 81 3.84 -1.04 19.20
N GLU A 82 2.74 -0.29 19.05
CA GLU A 82 1.42 -0.81 19.36
C GLU A 82 1.07 -1.82 18.26
N LYS A 83 1.22 -3.11 18.56
CA LYS A 83 0.53 -4.16 17.80
C LYS A 83 -0.96 -3.93 18.00
N LYS A 84 -1.59 -3.18 17.09
CA LYS A 84 -3.04 -3.06 17.02
C LYS A 84 -3.58 -4.49 16.86
N ARG A 85 -4.19 -5.03 17.91
CA ARG A 85 -4.96 -6.28 17.82
C ARG A 85 -6.26 -5.90 17.12
N GLU A 86 -6.37 -6.26 15.86
CA GLU A 86 -7.66 -6.33 15.15
C GLU A 86 -8.42 -7.60 15.54
#